data_AF-A0A699GLK3-F1
#
_entry.id   AF-A0A699GLK3-F1
#
_cell.length_a   1.000
_cell.length_b   1.000
_cell.length_c   1.000
_cell.angle_alpha   90.00
_cell.angle_beta   90.00
_cell.angle_gamma   90.00
#
_symmetry.space_group_name_H-M   'P 1'
#
loop_
_entity.id
_entity.type
_entity.pdbx_description
1 polymer ?
#
loop_
_entity_poly.entity_id
_entity_poly.type
_entity_poly.pdbx_seq_one_letter_code
_entity_poly.pdbx_strand_id
1 'polypeptide(L)'
;MPPKRTSTSEVPAMTQAVIKKLVVDSVFTALEAQATNMANTDNTTRPRETPVARKCTYKDNCTEDCKVKFATGTLTKDALSWYNSYAKPIGIEQADKIAWTELKSLLTNKYCPQNKVKKIEGEFYNLIVKGNDLKTYIRRFQDLATLCSAMVPNSEKLMEVFIEGLPKSIEGNVTASLPSKVGVFVF
;
A
#
# COMPACT_ATOMS: atom_id res chain seq x y z
N MET A 1 -48.35 0.69 -43.63
CA MET A 1 -47.90 0.26 -42.29
C MET A 1 -46.42 -0.11 -42.36
N PRO A 2 -45.52 0.53 -41.61
CA PRO A 2 -44.16 0.04 -41.42
C PRO A 2 -44.01 -0.68 -40.06
N PRO A 3 -43.05 -1.61 -39.92
CA PRO A 3 -42.90 -2.41 -38.71
C PRO A 3 -42.12 -1.64 -37.63
N LYS A 4 -42.68 -1.67 -36.41
CA LYS A 4 -42.05 -1.16 -35.19
C LYS A 4 -40.96 -2.15 -34.74
N ARG A 5 -39.71 -1.69 -34.69
CA ARG A 5 -38.66 -2.34 -33.87
C ARG A 5 -38.00 -1.27 -33.02
N THR A 6 -38.41 -1.21 -31.76
CA THR A 6 -37.67 -0.54 -30.70
C THR A 6 -36.96 -1.63 -29.92
N SER A 7 -35.69 -1.87 -30.23
CA SER A 7 -34.81 -2.66 -29.36
C SER A 7 -34.25 -1.72 -28.31
N THR A 8 -34.88 -1.70 -27.14
CA THR A 8 -34.28 -1.11 -25.94
C THR A 8 -33.23 -2.10 -25.43
N SER A 9 -31.97 -1.80 -25.71
CA SER A 9 -30.83 -2.45 -25.06
C SER A 9 -30.76 -1.93 -23.62
N GLU A 10 -31.32 -2.66 -22.67
CA GLU A 10 -31.09 -2.42 -21.25
C GLU A 10 -29.64 -2.73 -20.92
N VAL A 11 -28.85 -1.68 -20.71
CA VAL A 11 -27.53 -1.77 -20.06
C VAL A 11 -27.80 -2.18 -18.60
N PRO A 12 -27.23 -3.28 -18.07
CA PRO A 12 -27.51 -3.73 -16.71
C PRO A 12 -27.09 -2.66 -15.71
N ALA A 13 -28.05 -2.06 -15.02
CA ALA A 13 -27.78 -1.19 -13.89
C ALA A 13 -27.05 -2.02 -12.82
N MET A 14 -25.90 -1.54 -12.34
CA MET A 14 -25.20 -2.15 -11.21
C MET A 14 -26.15 -2.18 -10.00
N THR A 15 -26.68 -3.36 -9.70
CA THR A 15 -27.61 -3.54 -8.58
C THR A 15 -26.88 -3.42 -7.24
N GLN A 16 -27.62 -3.05 -6.19
CA GLN A 16 -27.09 -2.89 -4.85
C GLN A 16 -26.40 -4.15 -4.31
N ALA A 17 -26.85 -5.34 -4.72
CA ALA A 17 -26.21 -6.61 -4.39
C ALA A 17 -24.82 -6.75 -5.03
N VAL A 18 -24.65 -6.30 -6.28
CA VAL A 18 -23.36 -6.28 -6.98
C VAL A 18 -22.41 -5.28 -6.31
N ILE A 19 -22.93 -4.12 -5.89
CA ILE A 19 -22.18 -3.12 -5.12
C ILE A 19 -21.68 -3.71 -3.80
N LYS A 20 -22.56 -4.32 -3.00
CA LYS A 20 -22.18 -4.94 -1.73
C LYS A 20 -21.09 -6.01 -1.92
N LYS A 21 -21.23 -6.85 -2.94
CA LYS A 21 -20.24 -7.89 -3.24
C LYS A 21 -18.88 -7.30 -3.61
N LEU A 22 -18.85 -6.28 -4.47
CA LEU A 22 -17.61 -5.60 -4.87
C LEU A 22 -16.91 -4.92 -3.69
N VAL A 23 -17.66 -4.33 -2.76
CA VAL A 23 -17.11 -3.75 -1.53
C VAL A 23 -16.41 -4.84 -0.71
N VAL A 24 -17.09 -5.96 -0.45
CA VAL A 24 -16.54 -7.07 0.34
C VAL A 24 -15.29 -7.66 -0.30
N ASP A 25 -15.34 -7.97 -1.61
CA ASP A 25 -14.20 -8.53 -2.35
C ASP A 25 -13.00 -7.57 -2.34
N SER A 26 -13.26 -6.26 -2.39
CA SER A 26 -12.20 -5.25 -2.41
C SER A 26 -11.50 -5.06 -1.06
N VAL A 27 -12.26 -5.06 0.04
CA VAL A 27 -11.73 -4.96 1.40
C VAL A 27 -10.95 -6.22 1.73
N PHE A 28 -11.45 -7.38 1.33
CA PHE A 28 -10.76 -8.66 1.49
C PHE A 28 -9.41 -8.68 0.74
N THR A 29 -9.39 -8.22 -0.51
CA THR A 29 -8.15 -8.14 -1.32
C THR A 29 -7.12 -7.19 -0.70
N ALA A 30 -7.55 -6.04 -0.16
CA ALA A 30 -6.65 -5.09 0.49
C ALA A 30 -6.06 -5.66 1.79
N LEU A 31 -6.86 -6.39 2.56
CA LEU A 31 -6.43 -7.04 3.79
C LEU A 31 -5.37 -8.13 3.53
N GLU A 32 -5.58 -8.95 2.50
CA GLU A 32 -4.58 -9.94 2.03
C GLU A 32 -3.28 -9.26 1.57
N ALA A 33 -3.37 -8.18 0.78
CA ALA A 33 -2.19 -7.44 0.35
C ALA A 33 -1.40 -6.86 1.54
N GLN A 34 -2.09 -6.34 2.56
CA GLN A 34 -1.45 -5.85 3.79
C GLN A 34 -0.75 -6.99 4.55
N ALA A 35 -1.38 -8.17 4.66
CA ALA A 35 -0.79 -9.34 5.30
C ALA A 35 0.47 -9.83 4.56
N THR A 36 0.45 -9.87 3.22
CA THR A 36 1.64 -10.25 2.43
C THR A 36 2.80 -9.26 2.54
N ASN A 37 2.51 -7.97 2.66
CA ASN A 37 3.52 -6.94 2.84
C ASN A 37 4.16 -6.98 4.24
N MET A 38 3.44 -7.50 5.25
CA MET A 38 3.99 -7.78 6.58
C MET A 38 4.78 -9.10 6.64
N ALA A 39 4.51 -10.06 5.75
CA ALA A 39 5.17 -11.36 5.72
C ALA A 39 6.50 -11.40 4.91
N ASN A 40 6.70 -10.48 3.95
CA ASN A 40 7.89 -10.45 3.08
C ASN A 40 9.14 -9.80 3.72
N THR A 41 9.40 -10.06 5.00
CA THR A 41 10.73 -9.84 5.59
C THR A 41 11.63 -11.08 5.56
N ASP A 42 11.20 -12.20 4.97
CA ASP A 42 12.06 -13.38 4.83
C ASP A 42 11.86 -14.11 3.49
N ASN A 43 13.01 -14.38 2.85
CA ASN A 43 13.30 -15.27 1.70
C ASN A 43 12.61 -14.95 0.34
N THR A 44 13.30 -14.91 -0.80
CA THR A 44 13.87 -16.10 -1.47
C THR A 44 14.86 -15.72 -2.59
N THR A 45 16.08 -16.22 -2.43
CA THR A 45 17.01 -16.86 -3.39
C THR A 45 16.96 -16.53 -4.90
N ARG A 46 18.06 -15.96 -5.41
CA ARG A 46 18.72 -16.42 -6.64
C ARG A 46 20.24 -16.15 -6.59
N PRO A 47 21.11 -17.13 -6.91
CA PRO A 47 22.55 -16.94 -6.91
C PRO A 47 23.05 -16.46 -8.28
N ARG A 48 23.89 -15.41 -8.32
CA ARG A 48 24.93 -15.27 -9.35
C ARG A 48 26.06 -14.32 -8.93
N GLU A 49 27.21 -14.98 -8.80
CA GLU A 49 28.63 -14.62 -8.83
C GLU A 49 29.14 -13.17 -8.70
N THR A 50 30.17 -13.12 -7.86
CA THR A 50 31.07 -12.08 -7.32
C THR A 50 31.72 -11.12 -8.32
N PRO A 51 32.16 -9.93 -7.82
CA PRO A 51 33.55 -9.87 -7.37
C PRO A 51 33.74 -9.23 -5.97
N VAL A 52 34.51 -9.97 -5.16
CA VAL A 52 35.33 -9.57 -4.01
C VAL A 52 34.69 -8.61 -2.99
N ALA A 53 34.06 -9.17 -1.94
CA ALA A 53 33.93 -8.50 -0.65
C ALA A 53 33.94 -9.49 0.52
N ARG A 54 34.74 -9.15 1.53
CA ARG A 54 35.05 -9.95 2.72
C ARG A 54 33.84 -10.06 3.67
N LYS A 55 33.63 -11.28 4.17
CA LYS A 55 33.12 -11.63 5.50
C LYS A 55 31.69 -11.19 5.89
N CYS A 56 30.71 -11.40 5.02
CA CYS A 56 29.32 -11.67 5.47
C CYS A 56 28.87 -12.95 4.76
N THR A 57 28.81 -14.07 5.46
CA THR A 57 28.40 -15.36 4.91
C THR A 57 26.86 -15.43 4.88
N TYR A 58 26.31 -15.82 3.73
CA TYR A 58 24.87 -15.96 3.45
C TYR A 58 24.10 -16.94 4.36
N LYS A 59 24.79 -17.65 5.26
CA LYS A 59 24.25 -18.73 6.05
C LYS A 59 23.84 -18.22 7.44
N ASP A 60 22.52 -18.12 7.61
CA ASP A 60 21.76 -18.03 8.84
C ASP A 60 22.00 -16.79 9.71
N ASN A 61 21.02 -15.87 9.65
CA ASN A 61 20.92 -14.62 10.41
C ASN A 61 22.01 -13.60 10.10
N CYS A 62 21.72 -12.74 9.12
CA CYS A 62 22.48 -11.51 8.89
C CYS A 62 22.53 -10.74 10.22
N THR A 63 23.70 -10.73 10.87
CA THR A 63 23.95 -9.92 12.07
C THR A 63 23.61 -8.47 11.76
N GLU A 64 23.19 -7.70 12.76
CA GLU A 64 22.78 -6.30 12.57
C GLU A 64 23.86 -5.50 11.80
N ASP A 65 25.12 -5.82 12.04
CA ASP A 65 26.31 -5.22 11.41
C ASP A 65 26.50 -5.56 9.92
N CYS A 66 25.88 -6.63 9.41
CA CYS A 66 25.94 -7.02 7.99
C CYS A 66 24.72 -6.50 7.20
N LYS A 67 23.64 -6.05 7.86
CA LYS A 67 22.41 -5.62 7.18
C LYS A 67 22.62 -4.42 6.26
N VAL A 68 23.35 -3.41 6.75
CA VAL A 68 23.65 -2.20 5.96
C VAL A 68 24.48 -2.56 4.75
N LYS A 69 25.58 -3.30 4.91
CA LYS A 69 26.46 -3.75 3.81
C LYS A 69 25.72 -4.53 2.74
N PHE A 70 24.83 -5.44 3.18
CA PHE A 70 24.04 -6.23 2.24
C PHE A 70 23.06 -5.33 1.47
N ALA A 71 22.29 -4.49 2.17
CA ALA A 71 21.32 -3.61 1.53
C ALA A 71 21.96 -2.57 0.61
N THR A 72 23.12 -2.03 0.97
CA THR A 72 23.84 -1.06 0.13
C THR A 72 24.46 -1.75 -1.07
N GLY A 73 24.88 -3.02 -0.93
CA GLY A 73 25.34 -3.87 -2.02
C GLY A 73 24.25 -4.27 -3.04
N THR A 74 22.97 -4.18 -2.68
CA THR A 74 21.85 -4.41 -3.63
C THR A 74 21.36 -3.15 -4.32
N LEU A 75 21.86 -1.95 -3.95
CA LEU A 75 21.50 -0.71 -4.62
C LEU A 75 21.98 -0.72 -6.07
N THR A 76 21.15 -0.20 -6.97
CA THR A 76 21.46 -0.11 -8.41
C THR A 76 21.19 1.29 -8.96
N LYS A 77 21.84 1.62 -10.09
CA LYS A 77 21.62 2.86 -10.84
C LYS A 77 21.71 4.12 -9.95
N ASP A 78 20.69 4.96 -9.99
CA ASP A 78 20.62 6.23 -9.27
C ASP A 78 20.77 6.07 -7.76
N ALA A 79 20.25 4.97 -7.19
CA ALA A 79 20.36 4.70 -5.75
C ALA A 79 21.80 4.38 -5.33
N LEU A 80 22.52 3.61 -6.16
CA LEU A 80 23.94 3.33 -5.94
C LEU A 80 24.78 4.61 -6.07
N SER A 81 24.52 5.43 -7.10
CA SER A 81 25.23 6.70 -7.31
C SER A 81 25.01 7.68 -6.15
N TRP A 82 23.79 7.78 -5.65
CA TRP A 82 23.46 8.60 -4.50
C TRP A 82 24.14 8.10 -3.22
N TYR A 83 24.07 6.80 -2.93
CA TYR A 83 24.70 6.22 -1.73
C TYR A 83 26.22 6.39 -1.76
N ASN A 84 26.87 6.19 -2.91
CA ASN A 84 28.31 6.44 -3.07
C ASN A 84 28.68 7.91 -2.80
N SER A 85 27.79 8.85 -3.16
CA SER A 85 28.00 10.28 -2.88
C SER A 85 27.85 10.60 -1.40
N TYR A 86 26.95 9.92 -0.70
CA TYR A 86 26.80 9.99 0.76
C TYR A 86 27.98 9.36 1.51
N ALA A 87 28.46 8.20 1.06
CA ALA A 87 29.56 7.48 1.69
C ALA A 87 30.92 8.15 1.45
N LYS A 88 31.11 8.88 0.34
CA LYS A 88 32.37 9.54 -0.02
C LYS A 88 32.98 10.44 1.08
N PRO A 89 32.24 11.37 1.71
CA PRO A 89 32.79 12.23 2.76
C PRO A 89 33.07 11.49 4.08
N ILE A 90 32.32 10.44 4.41
CA ILE A 90 32.44 9.71 5.69
C ILE A 90 33.34 8.46 5.61
N GLY A 91 33.65 8.01 4.39
CA GLY A 91 34.37 6.77 4.11
C GLY A 91 33.45 5.53 4.16
N ILE A 92 33.71 4.57 3.27
CA ILE A 92 32.88 3.34 3.17
C ILE A 92 32.87 2.54 4.47
N GLU A 93 33.98 2.51 5.22
CA GLU A 93 34.07 1.79 6.50
C GLU A 93 33.14 2.36 7.57
N GLN A 94 32.87 3.67 7.54
CA GLN A 94 31.97 4.31 8.51
C GLN A 94 30.54 4.30 8.00
N ALA A 95 30.34 4.46 6.68
CA ALA A 95 29.06 4.29 6.03
C ALA A 95 28.46 2.88 6.25
N ASP A 96 29.32 1.86 6.33
CA ASP A 96 28.94 0.48 6.61
C ASP A 96 28.59 0.21 8.09
N LYS A 97 28.97 1.12 9.00
CA LYS A 97 28.74 1.00 10.46
C LYS A 97 27.53 1.78 10.95
N ILE A 98 26.85 2.52 10.08
CA ILE A 98 25.63 3.25 10.47
C ILE A 98 24.56 2.26 10.94
N ALA A 99 23.66 2.71 11.82
CA ALA A 99 22.58 1.85 12.26
C ALA A 99 21.62 1.54 11.10
N TRP A 100 21.03 0.34 11.09
CA TRP A 100 20.00 -0.03 10.10
C TRP A 100 18.82 0.96 10.05
N THR A 101 18.44 1.51 11.20
CA THR A 101 17.42 2.56 11.32
C THR A 101 17.81 3.85 10.61
N GLU A 102 19.08 4.21 10.66
CA GLU A 102 19.62 5.39 10.00
C GLU A 102 19.65 5.22 8.49
N LEU A 103 20.09 4.06 7.99
CA LEU A 103 20.02 3.74 6.56
C LEU A 103 18.58 3.81 6.04
N LYS A 104 17.61 3.22 6.76
CA LYS A 104 16.19 3.30 6.42
C LYS A 104 15.71 4.75 6.36
N SER A 105 16.12 5.59 7.32
CA SER A 105 15.78 7.01 7.37
C SER A 105 16.35 7.77 6.16
N LEU A 106 17.62 7.55 5.81
CA LEU A 106 18.27 8.18 4.66
C LEU A 106 17.57 7.83 3.34
N LEU A 107 17.28 6.54 3.12
CA LEU A 107 16.55 6.07 1.94
C LEU A 107 15.13 6.65 1.89
N THR A 108 14.41 6.60 3.01
CA THR A 108 13.04 7.13 3.10
C THR A 108 13.02 8.64 2.84
N ASN A 109 13.96 9.41 3.37
CA ASN A 109 14.03 10.86 3.13
C ASN A 109 14.28 11.16 1.64
N LYS A 110 15.19 10.42 1.00
CA LYS A 110 15.55 10.63 -0.40
C LYS A 110 14.42 10.26 -1.38
N TYR A 111 13.75 9.14 -1.14
CA TYR A 111 12.82 8.52 -2.10
C TYR A 111 11.34 8.62 -1.70
N CYS A 112 11.04 8.77 -0.41
CA CYS A 112 9.70 8.97 0.13
C CYS A 112 9.58 10.35 0.81
N PRO A 113 9.74 11.45 0.06
CA PRO A 113 9.74 12.78 0.64
C PRO A 113 8.38 13.08 1.29
N GLN A 114 8.43 13.66 2.49
CA GLN A 114 7.24 13.86 3.34
C GLN A 114 6.12 14.66 2.65
N ASN A 115 6.44 15.57 1.74
CA ASN A 115 5.44 16.33 0.99
C ASN A 115 4.58 15.44 0.06
N LYS A 116 5.17 14.41 -0.54
CA LYS A 116 4.47 13.45 -1.38
C LYS A 116 3.60 12.54 -0.51
N VAL A 117 4.13 12.08 0.62
CA VAL A 117 3.39 11.28 1.61
C VAL A 117 2.17 12.05 2.11
N LYS A 118 2.34 13.29 2.58
CA LYS A 118 1.22 14.15 3.01
C LYS A 118 0.18 14.40 1.92
N LYS A 119 0.61 14.49 0.66
CA LYS A 119 -0.32 14.64 -0.48
C LYS A 119 -1.15 13.38 -0.68
N ILE A 120 -0.54 12.20 -0.58
CA ILE A 120 -1.22 10.90 -0.70
C ILE A 120 -2.17 10.70 0.48
N GLU A 121 -1.74 11.00 1.70
CA GLU A 121 -2.59 10.96 2.90
C GLU A 121 -3.78 11.90 2.78
N GLY A 122 -3.55 13.14 2.33
CA GLY A 122 -4.62 14.09 2.06
C GLY A 122 -5.59 13.63 0.96
N GLU A 123 -5.09 12.97 -0.08
CA GLU A 123 -5.95 12.36 -1.10
C GLU A 123 -6.82 11.25 -0.51
N PHE A 124 -6.25 10.43 0.38
CA PHE A 124 -6.96 9.33 1.04
C PHE A 124 -8.10 9.81 1.93
N TYR A 125 -7.87 10.82 2.78
CA TYR A 125 -8.90 11.40 3.64
C TYR A 125 -10.03 12.10 2.87
N ASN A 126 -9.73 12.64 1.69
CA ASN A 126 -10.72 13.35 0.86
C ASN A 126 -11.26 12.47 -0.27
N LEU A 127 -11.02 11.16 -0.23
CA LEU A 127 -11.48 10.25 -1.26
C LEU A 127 -12.98 10.05 -1.15
N ILE A 128 -13.72 10.59 -2.12
CA ILE A 128 -15.18 10.44 -2.23
C ILE A 128 -15.54 9.79 -3.56
N VAL A 129 -16.62 9.01 -3.58
CA VAL A 129 -17.19 8.49 -4.83
C VAL A 129 -17.62 9.66 -5.72
N LYS A 130 -17.06 9.73 -6.93
CA LYS A 130 -17.43 10.74 -7.94
C LYS A 130 -18.51 10.17 -8.85
N GLY A 131 -19.71 10.76 -8.79
CA GLY A 131 -20.88 10.28 -9.55
C GLY A 131 -21.28 8.86 -9.15
N ASN A 132 -21.48 7.97 -10.13
CA ASN A 132 -21.84 6.56 -9.90
C ASN A 132 -20.68 5.57 -10.14
N ASP A 133 -19.43 6.06 -10.20
CA ASP A 133 -18.27 5.23 -10.52
C ASP A 133 -17.61 4.64 -9.26
N LEU A 134 -18.33 3.72 -8.64
CA LEU A 134 -17.83 3.01 -7.46
C LEU A 134 -16.59 2.16 -7.76
N LYS A 135 -16.47 1.64 -8.99
CA LYS A 135 -15.35 0.78 -9.37
C LYS A 135 -14.03 1.55 -9.38
N THR A 136 -14.04 2.77 -9.89
CA THR A 136 -12.88 3.66 -9.84
C THR A 136 -12.54 4.07 -8.41
N TYR A 137 -13.55 4.36 -7.58
CA TYR A 137 -13.36 4.62 -6.15
C TYR A 137 -12.67 3.45 -5.44
N ILE A 138 -13.18 2.23 -5.60
CA ILE A 138 -12.64 1.03 -4.97
C ILE A 138 -11.17 0.81 -5.36
N ARG A 139 -10.85 0.88 -6.66
CA ARG A 139 -9.46 0.74 -7.13
C ARG A 139 -8.56 1.80 -6.48
N ARG A 140 -9.01 3.06 -6.47
CA ARG A 140 -8.21 4.15 -5.91
C ARG A 140 -8.04 4.03 -4.40
N PHE A 141 -9.08 3.59 -3.69
CA PHE A 141 -9.02 3.31 -2.26
C PHE A 141 -7.99 2.22 -1.93
N GLN A 142 -7.97 1.11 -2.70
CA GLN A 142 -6.99 0.04 -2.52
C GLN A 142 -5.55 0.51 -2.74
N ASP A 143 -5.31 1.30 -3.80
CA ASP A 143 -4.00 1.89 -4.08
C ASP A 143 -3.53 2.76 -2.91
N LEU A 144 -4.41 3.63 -2.40
CA LEU A 144 -4.10 4.55 -1.31
C LEU A 144 -3.95 3.84 0.04
N ALA A 145 -4.77 2.84 0.35
CA ALA A 145 -4.65 2.02 1.55
C ALA A 145 -3.32 1.27 1.59
N THR A 146 -2.82 0.85 0.43
CA THR A 146 -1.49 0.21 0.31
C THR A 146 -0.36 1.21 0.56
N LEU A 147 -0.49 2.45 0.04
CA LEU A 147 0.52 3.50 0.20
C LEU A 147 0.52 4.13 1.61
N CYS A 148 -0.63 4.14 2.29
CA CYS A 148 -0.84 4.78 3.60
C CYS A 148 -1.22 3.76 4.68
N SER A 149 -0.58 2.59 4.70
CA SER A 149 -0.88 1.53 5.67
C SER A 149 -0.76 1.98 7.13
N ALA A 150 0.09 2.96 7.42
CA ALA A 150 0.21 3.55 8.76
C ALA A 150 -1.06 4.32 9.22
N MET A 151 -1.85 4.87 8.29
CA MET A 151 -3.11 5.57 8.60
C MET A 151 -4.27 4.61 8.85
N VAL A 152 -4.14 3.35 8.41
CA VAL A 152 -5.15 2.31 8.50
C VAL A 152 -4.54 1.04 9.12
N PRO A 153 -4.19 1.11 10.43
CA PRO A 153 -3.42 0.05 11.09
C PRO A 153 -4.21 -1.24 11.31
N ASN A 154 -5.55 -1.20 11.17
CA ASN A 154 -6.42 -2.35 11.36
C ASN A 154 -7.61 -2.30 10.39
N SER A 155 -8.32 -3.42 10.30
CA SER A 155 -9.48 -3.57 9.42
C SER A 155 -10.66 -2.67 9.79
N GLU A 156 -10.81 -2.33 11.07
CA GLU A 156 -11.89 -1.46 11.55
C GLU A 156 -11.72 -0.04 11.01
N LYS A 157 -10.51 0.53 11.15
CA LYS A 157 -10.19 1.85 10.61
C LYS A 157 -10.27 1.88 9.09
N LEU A 158 -9.92 0.77 8.44
CA LEU A 158 -10.01 0.63 6.99
C LEU A 158 -11.46 0.68 6.52
N MET A 159 -12.37 -0.01 7.22
CA MET A 159 -13.79 0.05 6.88
C MET A 159 -14.42 1.41 7.17
N GLU A 160 -14.04 2.06 8.27
CA GLU A 160 -14.51 3.41 8.60
C GLU A 160 -14.20 4.41 7.47
N VAL A 161 -12.93 4.52 7.06
CA VAL A 161 -12.52 5.41 5.96
C VAL A 161 -13.18 5.01 4.64
N PHE A 162 -13.38 3.70 4.40
CA PHE A 162 -14.07 3.24 3.20
C PHE A 162 -15.53 3.71 3.15
N ILE A 163 -16.23 3.66 4.29
CA ILE A 163 -17.65 4.05 4.39
C ILE A 163 -17.79 5.57 4.32
N GLU A 164 -16.88 6.34 4.94
CA GLU A 164 -16.88 7.81 4.89
C GLU A 164 -16.79 8.36 3.46
N GLY A 165 -16.09 7.67 2.56
CA GLY A 165 -15.98 8.06 1.15
C GLY A 165 -17.21 7.72 0.29
N LEU A 166 -18.17 6.96 0.81
CA LEU A 166 -19.39 6.60 0.08
C LEU A 166 -20.42 7.74 0.08
N PRO A 167 -21.26 7.86 -0.96
CA PRO A 167 -22.38 8.79 -0.94
C PRO A 167 -23.35 8.46 0.21
N LYS A 168 -23.85 9.49 0.91
CA LYS A 168 -24.83 9.34 2.02
C LYS A 168 -26.06 8.50 1.66
N SER A 169 -26.42 8.44 0.38
CA SER A 169 -27.52 7.59 -0.12
C SER A 169 -27.25 6.07 -0.02
N ILE A 170 -25.99 5.66 0.13
CA ILE A 170 -25.54 4.26 0.26
C ILE A 170 -25.15 3.94 1.71
N GLU A 171 -24.71 4.95 2.47
CA GLU A 171 -24.29 4.85 3.88
C GLU A 171 -25.34 4.14 4.74
N GLY A 172 -26.60 4.57 4.70
CA GLY A 172 -27.68 3.97 5.50
C GLY A 172 -27.96 2.48 5.24
N ASN A 173 -27.57 1.97 4.06
CA ASN A 173 -27.75 0.55 3.69
C ASN A 173 -26.52 -0.32 3.97
N VAL A 174 -25.34 0.28 4.13
CA VAL A 174 -24.10 -0.43 4.49
C VAL A 174 -24.05 -0.63 6.01
N THR A 175 -24.38 0.41 6.78
CA THR A 175 -24.45 0.36 8.25
C THR A 175 -25.47 -0.66 8.76
N ALA A 176 -26.59 -0.84 8.05
CA ALA A 176 -27.62 -1.83 8.39
C ALA A 176 -27.26 -3.29 8.04
N SER A 177 -26.21 -3.50 7.22
CA SER A 177 -25.85 -4.82 6.66
C SER A 177 -24.55 -5.38 7.23
N LEU A 178 -23.88 -4.65 8.12
CA LEU A 178 -22.75 -5.12 8.91
C LEU A 178 -23.24 -6.07 10.01
N PRO A 179 -22.62 -7.25 10.21
CA PRO A 179 -22.97 -8.12 11.32
C PRO A 179 -22.68 -7.39 12.64
N SER A 180 -23.68 -7.39 13.51
CA SER A 180 -23.75 -6.74 14.83
C SER A 180 -22.70 -7.25 15.81
N LYS A 181 -21.43 -6.94 15.56
CA LYS A 181 -20.32 -7.15 16.50
C LYS A 181 -19.52 -5.91 16.86
N VAL A 182 -19.89 -4.74 16.34
CA VAL A 182 -19.33 -3.48 16.79
C VAL A 182 -20.49 -2.60 17.21
N GLY A 183 -20.64 -2.39 18.51
CA GLY A 183 -21.61 -1.48 19.07
C GLY A 183 -21.28 -0.07 18.60
N VAL A 184 -22.04 0.44 17.63
CA VAL A 184 -21.96 1.83 17.21
C VAL A 184 -22.89 2.63 18.11
N PHE A 185 -22.28 3.41 19.01
CA PHE A 185 -22.94 4.54 19.66
C PHE A 185 -23.25 5.59 18.61
N VAL A 186 -24.51 6.02 18.63
CA VAL A 186 -25.07 7.14 17.86
C VAL A 186 -24.67 8.45 18.53
N PHE A 187 -24.20 9.43 17.77
CA PHE A 187 -24.50 10.86 17.97
C PHE A 187 -24.67 11.54 16.61
#